data_AF-A0A1Y1HYN8-F1
#
_entry.id   AF-A0A1Y1HYN8-F1
#
_cell.length_a   1.000
_cell.length_b   1.000
_cell.length_c   1.000
_cell.angle_alpha   90.00
_cell.angle_beta   90.00
_cell.angle_gamma   90.00
#
_symmetry.space_group_name_H-M   'P 1'
#
loop_
_entity.id
_entity.type
_entity.pdbx_description
1 polymer ?
#
loop_
_entity_poly.entity_id
_entity_poly.type
_entity_poly.pdbx_seq_one_letter_code
_entity_poly.pdbx_strand_id
1 'polypeptide(L)'
;MWSASWLLSELEMVRAFRSCASGVRNKRGSEAEVESAQGAAVLDAGATVTDKRTRPFLRKRRLDEVCCERFPQYSRNVIQSWILQGKVLVDGHPVTKAGAQVKEDRNIILNAEQPKFVCRAGYKLEGALDHFQIDVTGKVALDSGLSTGGFTDLLLQRGATKVYGVDVGYGQVAEKIRQDERVVIMERTNLRYLEGLPEPVDLVTLDLSFISILLVMPAVVACMKPESMLITLIKPQFEAGRSQVGSGGIVRDPAVHQDVLCRIIAGVKAFGFECIGHIQSPIKGTEGNVEFLGVFRRQCPPHSGILQEAADAGVAKAPVKLRDDRTQG
;
A
#
# COMPACT_ATOMS: atom_id res chain seq x y z
N MET A 1 -31.52 -37.30 1.69
CA MET A 1 -30.56 -37.69 0.64
C MET A 1 -29.76 -36.45 0.23
N TRP A 2 -28.74 -36.11 1.03
CA TRP A 2 -27.63 -35.21 0.71
C TRP A 2 -26.44 -35.77 1.53
N SER A 3 -25.39 -36.21 0.84
CA SER A 3 -24.27 -36.96 1.42
C SER A 3 -23.14 -36.01 1.84
N ALA A 4 -22.69 -36.21 3.09
CA ALA A 4 -21.48 -35.63 3.65
C ALA A 4 -20.26 -36.45 3.20
N SER A 5 -19.20 -35.77 2.75
CA SER A 5 -17.84 -36.32 2.69
C SER A 5 -16.83 -35.20 2.51
N TRP A 6 -16.34 -34.64 3.62
CA TRP A 6 -15.10 -33.87 3.70
C TRP A 6 -14.53 -34.05 5.10
N LEU A 7 -13.80 -35.15 5.30
CA LEU A 7 -12.85 -35.34 6.39
C LEU A 7 -11.99 -36.56 6.06
N LEU A 8 -10.67 -36.40 6.23
CA LEU A 8 -9.57 -37.39 6.14
C LEU A 8 -8.84 -37.48 4.79
N SER A 9 -7.72 -36.75 4.67
CA SER A 9 -6.41 -37.34 4.32
C SER A 9 -5.25 -36.32 4.44
N GLU A 10 -4.99 -35.81 5.64
CA GLU A 10 -3.68 -35.24 6.00
C GLU A 10 -2.90 -36.30 6.78
N LEU A 11 -2.23 -37.24 6.09
CA LEU A 11 -1.22 -38.13 6.67
C LEU A 11 -0.58 -39.04 5.60
N GLU A 12 0.26 -38.50 4.70
CA GLU A 12 1.09 -39.38 3.87
C GLU A 12 2.37 -38.77 3.24
N MET A 13 3.10 -37.86 3.90
CA MET A 13 4.35 -37.38 3.27
C MET A 13 5.51 -36.93 4.16
N VAL A 14 5.88 -37.69 5.21
CA VAL A 14 7.24 -37.61 5.78
C VAL A 14 7.72 -38.98 6.29
N ARG A 15 8.11 -39.87 5.37
CA ARG A 15 9.00 -41.01 5.62
C ARG A 15 9.86 -41.28 4.38
N ALA A 16 10.96 -40.54 4.23
CA ALA A 16 12.12 -40.97 3.48
C ALA A 16 13.27 -39.98 3.70
N PHE A 17 14.18 -40.29 4.62
CA PHE A 17 15.64 -40.29 4.40
C PHE A 17 16.37 -40.45 5.74
N ARG A 18 16.82 -41.68 6.00
CA ARG A 18 17.98 -41.98 6.84
C ARG A 18 18.94 -42.82 6.00
N SER A 19 20.23 -42.53 6.18
CA SER A 19 21.41 -43.34 5.84
C SER A 19 22.16 -43.04 4.55
N CYS A 20 23.28 -42.32 4.70
CA CYS A 20 24.66 -42.79 4.45
C CYS A 20 25.61 -41.66 4.94
N ALA A 21 26.29 -41.79 6.10
CA ALA A 21 27.61 -42.41 6.28
C ALA A 21 28.70 -41.76 5.39
N SER A 22 29.89 -41.35 5.81
CA SER A 22 30.64 -41.36 7.07
C SER A 22 32.07 -40.86 6.75
N GLY A 23 32.77 -40.26 7.72
CA GLY A 23 34.24 -40.08 7.70
C GLY A 23 34.71 -38.73 7.11
N VAL A 24 35.78 -38.08 7.56
CA VAL A 24 36.91 -38.45 8.41
C VAL A 24 37.41 -37.20 9.16
N ARG A 25 38.07 -37.47 10.28
CA ARG A 25 38.58 -36.57 11.32
C ARG A 25 39.98 -36.03 10.95
N ASN A 26 40.27 -34.82 11.44
CA ASN A 26 41.46 -34.46 12.26
C ASN A 26 42.70 -33.73 11.66
N LYS A 27 43.21 -32.82 12.52
CA LYS A 27 44.59 -32.31 12.76
C LYS A 27 45.01 -31.00 12.06
N ARG A 28 45.29 -29.94 12.86
CA ARG A 28 46.62 -29.43 13.37
C ARG A 28 47.46 -28.84 12.22
N GLY A 29 48.20 -27.74 12.31
CA GLY A 29 48.74 -26.81 13.32
C GLY A 29 49.45 -25.68 12.51
N SER A 30 49.69 -24.48 13.06
CA SER A 30 51.03 -23.99 13.48
C SER A 30 52.09 -24.08 12.36
N GLU A 31 52.81 -23.07 11.88
CA GLU A 31 53.49 -21.88 12.43
C GLU A 31 53.75 -20.93 11.23
N ALA A 32 53.63 -19.61 11.33
CA ALA A 32 54.66 -18.66 11.76
C ALA A 32 56.05 -18.91 11.14
N GLU A 33 56.47 -18.06 10.20
CA GLU A 33 57.83 -17.49 10.25
C GLU A 33 57.96 -16.24 9.40
N VAL A 34 58.60 -15.27 10.03
CA VAL A 34 58.98 -13.94 9.59
C VAL A 34 60.46 -14.05 9.23
N GLU A 35 60.89 -13.63 8.05
CA GLU A 35 62.18 -12.94 7.98
C GLU A 35 62.34 -12.06 6.76
N SER A 36 62.92 -10.92 7.07
CA SER A 36 63.32 -9.77 6.26
C SER A 36 64.50 -10.06 5.34
N ALA A 37 64.57 -9.34 4.21
CA ALA A 37 65.85 -8.81 3.73
C ALA A 37 65.63 -7.62 2.78
N GLN A 38 66.35 -6.54 3.10
CA GLN A 38 66.51 -5.32 2.32
C GLN A 38 67.43 -5.55 1.10
N GLY A 39 67.26 -4.77 0.04
CA GLY A 39 68.23 -4.70 -1.06
C GLY A 39 67.77 -3.79 -2.20
N ALA A 40 68.52 -2.73 -2.45
CA ALA A 40 68.17 -1.60 -3.29
C ALA A 40 68.35 -1.81 -4.81
N ALA A 41 67.55 -1.04 -5.56
CA ALA A 41 67.68 -0.47 -6.91
C ALA A 41 68.75 -1.01 -7.90
N VAL A 42 68.34 -1.18 -9.16
CA VAL A 42 68.77 -0.40 -10.35
C VAL A 42 67.92 -0.83 -11.57
N LEU A 43 67.68 0.14 -12.44
CA LEU A 43 66.86 0.19 -13.66
C LEU A 43 67.27 -0.85 -14.73
N ASP A 44 66.32 -1.40 -15.51
CA ASP A 44 66.21 -1.14 -16.97
C ASP A 44 65.00 -1.85 -17.65
N ALA A 45 64.45 -1.12 -18.62
CA ALA A 45 63.72 -1.52 -19.83
C ALA A 45 62.67 -2.65 -19.82
N GLY A 46 61.41 -2.22 -20.03
CA GLY A 46 60.67 -2.71 -21.19
C GLY A 46 59.93 -4.05 -21.07
N ALA A 47 58.83 -4.06 -20.31
CA ALA A 47 57.75 -5.01 -20.55
C ALA A 47 56.43 -4.25 -20.56
N THR A 48 55.77 -4.24 -21.72
CA THR A 48 54.44 -3.70 -21.99
C THR A 48 53.44 -4.31 -21.02
N VAL A 49 53.06 -3.54 -19.99
CA VAL A 49 51.90 -3.83 -19.16
C VAL A 49 50.67 -3.68 -20.05
N THR A 50 50.07 -4.80 -20.42
CA THR A 50 48.69 -4.83 -20.91
C THR A 50 47.83 -4.13 -19.87
N ASP A 51 47.28 -2.97 -20.23
CA ASP A 51 46.25 -2.27 -19.48
C ASP A 51 45.07 -3.24 -19.27
N LYS A 52 45.07 -3.90 -18.12
CA LYS A 52 43.89 -4.58 -17.59
C LYS A 52 42.92 -3.46 -17.23
N ARG A 53 42.21 -2.95 -18.25
CA ARG A 53 41.10 -2.03 -18.08
C ARG A 53 40.23 -2.57 -16.96
N THR A 54 40.31 -1.90 -15.82
CA THR A 54 39.48 -2.14 -14.65
C THR A 54 38.05 -2.00 -15.16
N ARG A 55 37.34 -3.12 -15.38
CA ARG A 55 35.90 -3.05 -15.61
C ARG A 55 35.35 -2.23 -14.43
N PRO A 56 34.55 -1.19 -14.67
CA PRO A 56 33.93 -0.46 -13.57
C PRO A 56 33.32 -1.51 -12.65
N PHE A 57 33.66 -1.50 -11.36
CA PHE A 57 33.02 -2.38 -10.40
C PHE A 57 31.54 -2.00 -10.39
N LEU A 58 30.75 -2.68 -11.21
CA LEU A 58 29.32 -2.47 -11.29
C LEU A 58 28.78 -2.75 -9.89
N ARG A 59 28.25 -1.70 -9.28
CA ARG A 59 27.73 -1.77 -7.92
C ARG A 59 26.63 -2.82 -7.90
N LYS A 60 26.69 -3.68 -6.88
CA LYS A 60 25.57 -4.56 -6.57
C LYS A 60 24.52 -3.72 -5.86
N ARG A 61 23.27 -3.87 -6.28
CA ARG A 61 22.12 -3.18 -5.71
C ARG A 61 20.99 -4.17 -5.46
N ARG A 62 20.00 -3.77 -4.67
CA ARG A 62 18.85 -4.62 -4.42
C ARG A 62 18.02 -4.79 -5.69
N LEU A 63 17.58 -6.02 -5.95
CA LEU A 63 16.78 -6.35 -7.13
C LEU A 63 15.51 -5.51 -7.22
N ASP A 64 14.80 -5.29 -6.11
CA ASP A 64 13.59 -4.46 -6.11
C ASP A 64 13.85 -3.02 -6.57
N GLU A 65 14.96 -2.41 -6.13
CA GLU A 65 15.35 -1.06 -6.55
C GLU A 65 15.72 -0.99 -8.03
N VAL A 66 16.53 -1.94 -8.52
CA VAL A 66 16.92 -2.01 -9.94
C VAL A 66 15.69 -2.23 -10.81
N CYS A 67 14.74 -3.06 -10.38
CA CYS A 67 13.48 -3.26 -11.09
C CYS A 67 12.63 -1.99 -11.10
N CYS A 68 12.52 -1.25 -9.99
CA CYS A 68 11.74 0.00 -9.95
C CYS A 68 12.31 1.05 -10.92
N GLU A 69 13.63 1.12 -11.06
CA GLU A 69 14.28 2.06 -11.99
C GLU A 69 14.11 1.64 -13.46
N ARG A 70 14.23 0.35 -13.76
CA ARG A 70 14.09 -0.16 -15.14
C ARG A 70 12.65 -0.25 -15.61
N PHE A 71 11.72 -0.44 -14.70
CA PHE A 71 10.29 -0.62 -14.98
C PHE A 71 9.45 0.37 -14.14
N PRO A 72 9.62 1.69 -14.37
CA PRO A 72 9.00 2.75 -13.56
C PRO A 72 7.46 2.76 -13.65
N GLN A 73 6.89 2.11 -14.66
CA GLN A 73 5.44 1.96 -14.81
C GLN A 73 4.80 1.10 -13.71
N TYR A 74 5.58 0.30 -12.98
CA TYR A 74 5.08 -0.55 -11.90
C TYR A 74 5.48 -0.02 -10.53
N SER A 75 4.56 -0.07 -9.57
CA SER A 75 4.87 0.31 -8.19
C SER A 75 5.84 -0.68 -7.54
N ARG A 76 6.62 -0.20 -6.56
CA ARG A 76 7.54 -1.04 -5.79
C ARG A 76 6.87 -2.26 -5.18
N ASN A 77 5.62 -2.11 -4.70
CA ASN A 77 4.85 -3.20 -4.09
C ASN A 77 4.50 -4.30 -5.10
N VAL A 78 4.14 -3.93 -6.34
CA VAL A 78 3.90 -4.89 -7.42
C VAL A 78 5.17 -5.65 -7.76
N ILE A 79 6.28 -4.92 -7.92
CA ILE A 79 7.59 -5.52 -8.23
C ILE A 79 8.01 -6.49 -7.13
N GLN A 80 7.93 -6.10 -5.86
CA GLN A 80 8.25 -6.97 -4.74
C GLN A 80 7.35 -8.22 -4.69
N SER A 81 6.06 -8.08 -5.00
CA SER A 81 5.13 -9.21 -5.09
C SER A 81 5.53 -10.17 -6.21
N TRP A 82 5.93 -9.68 -7.38
CA TRP A 82 6.38 -10.55 -8.48
C TRP A 82 7.69 -11.26 -8.18
N ILE A 83 8.62 -10.57 -7.52
CA ILE A 83 9.84 -11.19 -7.04
C ILE A 83 9.47 -12.36 -6.12
N LEU A 84 8.68 -12.13 -5.07
CA LEU A 84 8.25 -13.19 -4.14
C LEU A 84 7.56 -14.37 -4.83
N GLN A 85 6.81 -14.13 -5.91
CA GLN A 85 6.14 -15.16 -6.71
C GLN A 85 7.08 -15.90 -7.69
N GLY A 86 8.36 -15.56 -7.75
CA GLY A 86 9.32 -16.13 -8.72
C GLY A 86 9.09 -15.67 -10.16
N LYS A 87 8.34 -14.57 -10.35
CA LYS A 87 8.02 -14.02 -11.69
C LYS A 87 9.08 -13.07 -12.22
N VAL A 88 10.13 -12.77 -11.45
CA VAL A 88 11.27 -11.97 -11.90
C VAL A 88 12.45 -12.89 -12.15
N LEU A 89 12.92 -12.89 -13.40
CA LEU A 89 14.07 -13.68 -13.84
C LEU A 89 15.31 -12.77 -13.90
N VAL A 90 16.41 -13.23 -13.32
CA VAL A 90 17.74 -12.63 -13.46
C VAL A 90 18.62 -13.61 -14.22
N ASP A 91 19.08 -13.23 -15.40
CA ASP A 91 19.78 -14.11 -16.36
C ASP A 91 19.07 -15.47 -16.54
N GLY A 92 17.75 -15.43 -16.75
CA GLY A 92 16.92 -16.61 -16.99
C GLY A 92 16.52 -17.40 -15.74
N HIS A 93 16.99 -17.03 -14.54
CA HIS A 93 16.71 -17.75 -13.31
C HIS A 93 15.72 -16.98 -12.41
N PRO A 94 14.67 -17.63 -11.86
CA PRO A 94 13.77 -17.00 -10.92
C PRO A 94 14.49 -16.54 -9.65
N VAL A 95 14.26 -15.29 -9.25
CA VAL A 95 14.72 -14.76 -7.97
C VAL A 95 13.53 -14.42 -7.10
N THR A 96 13.49 -14.96 -5.88
CA THR A 96 12.36 -14.85 -4.94
C THR A 96 12.59 -13.88 -3.79
N LYS A 97 13.75 -13.21 -3.73
CA LYS A 97 14.11 -12.29 -2.65
C LYS A 97 14.27 -10.86 -3.18
N ALA A 98 13.38 -9.95 -2.77
CA ALA A 98 13.40 -8.55 -3.19
C ALA A 98 14.76 -7.85 -2.92
N GLY A 99 15.34 -8.11 -1.75
CA GLY A 99 16.66 -7.59 -1.37
C GLY A 99 17.86 -8.34 -1.93
N ALA A 100 17.68 -9.25 -2.90
CA ALA A 100 18.79 -9.94 -3.55
C ALA A 100 19.73 -8.94 -4.21
N GLN A 101 21.03 -9.12 -4.01
CA GLN A 101 22.06 -8.24 -4.57
C GLN A 101 22.39 -8.64 -6.00
N VAL A 102 22.00 -7.81 -6.96
CA VAL A 102 22.22 -8.02 -8.39
C VAL A 102 23.16 -6.94 -8.95
N LYS A 103 23.99 -7.31 -9.92
CA LYS A 103 24.79 -6.31 -10.66
C LYS A 103 23.87 -5.59 -11.65
N GLU A 104 24.12 -4.30 -11.85
CA GLU A 104 23.32 -3.44 -12.72
C GLU A 104 23.36 -3.81 -14.22
N ASP A 105 24.27 -4.67 -14.68
CA ASP A 105 24.37 -5.15 -16.06
C ASP A 105 23.56 -6.43 -16.32
N ARG A 106 23.01 -7.05 -15.28
CA ARG A 106 22.29 -8.32 -15.40
C ARG A 106 21.03 -8.17 -16.26
N ASN A 107 20.72 -9.20 -17.03
CA ASN A 107 19.46 -9.24 -17.78
C ASN A 107 18.32 -9.53 -16.80
N ILE A 108 17.32 -8.65 -16.76
CA ILE A 108 16.16 -8.78 -15.87
C ILE A 108 14.90 -8.83 -16.72
N ILE A 109 14.14 -9.92 -16.57
CA ILE A 109 12.89 -10.14 -17.28
C ILE A 109 11.76 -10.25 -16.25
N LEU A 110 10.70 -9.48 -16.44
CA LEU A 110 9.46 -9.58 -15.68
C LEU A 110 8.51 -10.53 -16.41
N ASN A 111 8.40 -11.77 -15.93
CA ASN A 111 7.47 -12.77 -16.45
C ASN A 111 6.17 -12.77 -15.62
N ALA A 112 5.48 -11.63 -15.63
CA ALA A 112 4.24 -11.43 -14.91
C ALA A 112 3.20 -10.75 -15.79
N GLU A 113 1.94 -11.14 -15.62
CA GLU A 113 0.82 -10.39 -16.17
C GLU A 113 0.77 -8.99 -15.58
N GLN A 114 0.51 -8.00 -16.43
CA GLN A 114 0.36 -6.62 -15.97
C GLN A 114 -0.81 -6.53 -15.00
N PRO A 115 -0.63 -5.88 -13.84
CA PRO A 115 -1.71 -5.77 -12.88
C PRO A 115 -2.73 -4.77 -13.43
N LYS A 116 -4.02 -5.06 -13.21
CA LYS A 116 -5.12 -4.17 -13.62
C LYS A 116 -5.00 -2.76 -13.04
N PHE A 117 -4.50 -2.64 -11.82
CA PHE A 117 -4.30 -1.38 -11.11
C PHE A 117 -2.87 -1.24 -10.58
N VAL A 118 -2.39 0.00 -10.40
CA VAL A 118 -1.06 0.30 -9.84
C VAL A 118 -0.84 -0.25 -8.42
N CYS A 119 -1.90 -0.50 -7.67
CA CYS A 119 -1.85 -1.22 -6.40
C CYS A 119 -3.17 -1.96 -6.12
N ARG A 120 -3.14 -2.89 -5.15
CA ARG A 120 -4.29 -3.74 -4.82
C ARG A 120 -5.52 -2.97 -4.33
N ALA A 121 -5.36 -1.74 -3.85
CA ALA A 121 -6.48 -0.94 -3.36
C ALA A 121 -7.55 -0.71 -4.45
N GLY A 122 -7.17 -0.62 -5.73
CA GLY A 122 -8.13 -0.47 -6.83
C GLY A 122 -9.23 -1.55 -6.84
N TYR A 123 -8.91 -2.80 -6.46
CA TYR A 123 -9.91 -3.87 -6.35
C TYR A 123 -10.95 -3.63 -5.26
N LYS A 124 -10.64 -2.86 -4.22
CA LYS A 124 -11.61 -2.50 -3.18
C LYS A 124 -12.69 -1.61 -3.78
N LEU A 125 -12.28 -0.46 -4.31
CA LEU A 125 -13.21 0.51 -4.89
C LEU A 125 -13.98 -0.11 -6.07
N GLU A 126 -13.34 -0.97 -6.87
CA GLU A 126 -14.02 -1.70 -7.95
C GLU A 126 -15.18 -2.53 -7.41
N GLY A 127 -14.95 -3.28 -6.32
CA GLY A 127 -16.01 -4.05 -5.66
C GLY A 127 -17.21 -3.19 -5.25
N ALA A 128 -16.99 -1.96 -4.77
CA ALA A 128 -18.09 -1.04 -4.44
C ALA A 128 -18.78 -0.49 -5.69
N LEU A 129 -18.04 0.00 -6.67
CA LEU A 129 -18.63 0.57 -7.90
C LEU A 129 -19.48 -0.47 -8.63
N ASP A 130 -18.98 -1.70 -8.77
CA ASP A 130 -19.69 -2.78 -9.45
C ASP A 130 -20.89 -3.29 -8.64
N HIS A 131 -20.75 -3.44 -7.31
CA HIS A 131 -21.87 -3.89 -6.47
C HIS A 131 -23.03 -2.90 -6.45
N PHE A 132 -22.73 -1.61 -6.28
CA PHE A 132 -23.73 -0.55 -6.18
C PHE A 132 -24.10 0.09 -7.52
N GLN A 133 -23.52 -0.40 -8.63
CA GLN A 133 -23.77 0.09 -10.00
C GLN A 133 -23.55 1.61 -10.11
N ILE A 134 -22.44 2.09 -9.56
CA ILE A 134 -22.10 3.52 -9.56
C ILE A 134 -21.30 3.85 -10.81
N ASP A 135 -21.87 4.69 -11.67
CA ASP A 135 -21.17 5.25 -12.82
C ASP A 135 -20.34 6.48 -12.43
N VAL A 136 -19.05 6.44 -12.79
CA VAL A 136 -18.09 7.53 -12.56
C VAL A 136 -17.67 8.23 -13.87
N THR A 137 -18.26 7.83 -15.00
CA THR A 137 -17.99 8.42 -16.31
C THR A 137 -18.33 9.91 -16.30
N GLY A 138 -17.39 10.74 -16.76
CA GLY A 138 -17.60 12.19 -16.84
C GLY A 138 -17.46 12.93 -15.51
N LYS A 139 -17.28 12.22 -14.39
CA LYS A 139 -17.28 12.80 -13.04
C LYS A 139 -15.90 13.35 -12.65
N VAL A 140 -15.92 14.43 -11.87
CA VAL A 140 -14.74 14.94 -11.16
C VAL A 140 -14.72 14.32 -9.76
N ALA A 141 -13.58 13.76 -9.37
CA ALA A 141 -13.45 13.04 -8.10
C ALA A 141 -12.37 13.62 -7.19
N LEU A 142 -12.53 13.43 -5.89
CA LEU A 142 -11.49 13.58 -4.87
C LEU A 142 -11.14 12.19 -4.32
N ASP A 143 -9.90 11.77 -4.50
CA ASP A 143 -9.33 10.57 -3.87
C ASP A 143 -8.51 10.97 -2.64
N SER A 144 -9.05 10.68 -1.46
CA SER A 144 -8.43 11.02 -0.18
C SER A 144 -7.74 9.83 0.46
N GLY A 145 -6.41 9.93 0.59
CA GLY A 145 -5.53 8.79 0.86
C GLY A 145 -4.96 8.21 -0.43
N LEU A 146 -4.54 9.08 -1.35
CA LEU A 146 -4.05 8.70 -2.69
C LEU A 146 -3.01 7.57 -2.65
N SER A 147 -2.04 7.62 -1.73
CA SER A 147 -0.95 6.68 -1.55
C SER A 147 -0.26 6.34 -2.88
N THR A 148 -0.28 5.07 -3.32
CA THR A 148 0.23 4.65 -4.63
C THR A 148 -0.67 5.05 -5.80
N GLY A 149 -1.94 5.35 -5.55
CA GLY A 149 -2.93 5.79 -6.54
C GLY A 149 -3.90 4.71 -7.02
N GLY A 150 -4.17 3.68 -6.22
CA GLY A 150 -5.00 2.54 -6.65
C GLY A 150 -6.46 2.89 -6.93
N PHE A 151 -7.07 3.75 -6.11
CA PHE A 151 -8.45 4.21 -6.31
C PHE A 151 -8.50 5.17 -7.50
N THR A 152 -7.60 6.16 -7.55
CA THR A 152 -7.41 7.05 -8.70
C THR A 152 -7.26 6.28 -10.02
N ASP A 153 -6.42 5.24 -10.09
CA ASP A 153 -6.24 4.43 -11.31
C ASP A 153 -7.56 3.81 -11.78
N LEU A 154 -8.34 3.22 -10.86
CA LEU A 154 -9.65 2.69 -11.19
C LEU A 154 -10.60 3.78 -11.70
N LEU A 155 -10.68 4.93 -11.00
CA LEU A 155 -11.57 6.03 -11.39
C LEU A 155 -11.26 6.52 -12.81
N LEU A 156 -9.98 6.69 -13.12
CA LEU A 156 -9.51 7.09 -14.45
C LEU A 156 -9.83 6.05 -15.53
N GLN A 157 -9.67 4.75 -15.22
CA GLN A 157 -10.03 3.65 -16.12
C GLN A 157 -11.54 3.55 -16.35
N ARG A 158 -12.35 3.94 -15.36
CA ARG A 158 -13.83 3.97 -15.43
C ARG A 158 -14.39 5.30 -15.95
N GLY A 159 -13.54 6.18 -16.50
CA GLY A 159 -14.00 7.36 -17.24
C GLY A 159 -14.16 8.64 -16.41
N ALA A 160 -13.62 8.70 -15.19
CA ALA A 160 -13.52 9.98 -14.48
C ALA A 160 -12.71 10.98 -15.32
N THR A 161 -13.20 12.21 -15.41
CA THR A 161 -12.59 13.27 -16.24
C THR A 161 -11.44 13.96 -15.52
N LYS A 162 -11.48 13.96 -14.18
CA LYS A 162 -10.45 14.54 -13.34
C LYS A 162 -10.46 13.94 -11.94
N VAL A 163 -9.27 13.78 -11.35
CA VAL A 163 -9.12 13.30 -9.97
C VAL A 163 -8.17 14.21 -9.20
N TYR A 164 -8.65 14.79 -8.10
CA TYR A 164 -7.81 15.41 -7.09
C TYR A 164 -7.34 14.33 -6.12
N GLY A 165 -6.04 14.06 -6.08
CA GLY A 165 -5.47 13.05 -5.19
C GLY A 165 -4.79 13.71 -3.99
N VAL A 166 -5.34 13.54 -2.80
CA VAL A 166 -4.82 14.12 -1.55
C VAL A 166 -4.13 13.04 -0.72
N ASP A 167 -2.91 13.32 -0.26
CA ASP A 167 -2.20 12.46 0.68
C ASP A 167 -1.30 13.25 1.64
N VAL A 168 -1.16 12.75 2.86
CA VAL A 168 -0.22 13.29 3.86
C VAL A 168 1.22 12.85 3.61
N GLY A 169 1.40 11.72 2.92
CA GLY A 169 2.67 11.19 2.48
C GLY A 169 3.28 11.95 1.31
N TYR A 170 4.47 11.49 0.90
CA TYR A 170 5.23 12.08 -0.20
C TYR A 170 6.03 11.01 -0.92
N GLY A 171 6.11 11.12 -2.26
CA GLY A 171 6.91 10.26 -3.11
C GLY A 171 6.39 8.82 -3.25
N GLN A 172 5.11 8.59 -2.98
CA GLN A 172 4.50 7.25 -3.01
C GLN A 172 3.68 6.98 -4.27
N VAL A 173 3.22 8.04 -4.95
CA VAL A 173 2.35 7.96 -6.12
C VAL A 173 3.08 7.28 -7.28
N ALA A 174 2.44 6.27 -7.89
CA ALA A 174 2.99 5.56 -9.03
C ALA A 174 3.16 6.49 -10.25
N GLU A 175 4.19 6.25 -11.05
CA GLU A 175 4.52 7.12 -12.19
C GLU A 175 3.38 7.24 -13.20
N LYS A 176 2.66 6.13 -13.47
CA LYS A 176 1.45 6.12 -14.31
C LYS A 176 0.42 7.16 -13.87
N ILE A 177 0.23 7.34 -12.56
CA ILE A 177 -0.73 8.31 -11.99
C ILE A 177 -0.13 9.71 -11.96
N ARG A 178 1.18 9.83 -11.69
CA ARG A 178 1.89 11.10 -11.68
C ARG A 178 1.93 11.79 -13.04
N GLN A 179 1.95 11.02 -14.12
CA GLN A 179 2.01 11.53 -15.48
C GLN A 179 0.63 11.75 -16.13
N ASP A 180 -0.46 11.29 -15.52
CA ASP A 180 -1.80 11.46 -16.11
C ASP A 180 -2.29 12.90 -15.89
N GLU A 181 -2.50 13.63 -17.00
CA GLU A 181 -2.90 15.05 -17.00
C GLU A 181 -4.25 15.31 -16.31
N ARG A 182 -5.08 14.26 -16.14
CA ARG A 182 -6.36 14.35 -15.43
C ARG A 182 -6.19 14.34 -13.91
N VAL A 183 -4.98 14.11 -13.40
CA VAL A 183 -4.72 13.99 -11.95
C VAL A 183 -4.04 15.23 -11.42
N VAL A 184 -4.62 15.81 -10.36
CA VAL A 184 -3.98 16.86 -9.57
C VAL A 184 -3.50 16.24 -8.26
N ILE A 185 -2.19 16.11 -8.11
CA ILE A 185 -1.57 15.49 -6.93
C ILE A 185 -1.30 16.55 -5.85
N MET A 186 -1.82 16.30 -4.66
CA MET A 186 -1.70 17.13 -3.47
C MET A 186 -1.05 16.30 -2.35
N GLU A 187 0.26 16.04 -2.49
CA GLU A 187 1.07 15.38 -1.45
C GLU A 187 1.35 16.32 -0.28
N ARG A 188 1.74 15.77 0.88
CA ARG A 188 1.94 16.51 2.15
C ARG A 188 0.74 17.38 2.56
N THR A 189 -0.46 16.99 2.13
CA THR A 189 -1.69 17.72 2.38
C THR A 189 -2.58 16.90 3.30
N ASN A 190 -2.93 17.45 4.46
CA ASN A 190 -3.85 16.81 5.37
C ASN A 190 -5.28 17.21 5.02
N LEU A 191 -6.07 16.23 4.56
CA LEU A 191 -7.48 16.42 4.18
C LEU A 191 -8.27 17.19 5.24
N ARG A 192 -8.02 16.95 6.53
CA ARG A 192 -8.77 17.60 7.63
C ARG A 192 -8.72 19.14 7.55
N TYR A 193 -7.65 19.68 6.99
CA TYR A 193 -7.41 21.12 6.89
C TYR A 193 -7.55 21.63 5.45
N LEU A 194 -8.09 20.81 4.54
CA LEU A 194 -8.35 21.23 3.18
C LEU A 194 -9.58 22.14 3.17
N GLU A 195 -9.39 23.40 2.82
CA GLU A 195 -10.46 24.41 2.81
C GLU A 195 -11.35 24.32 1.58
N GLY A 196 -10.84 23.72 0.49
CA GLY A 196 -11.58 23.53 -0.75
C GLY A 196 -10.70 23.05 -1.89
N LEU A 197 -11.32 22.85 -3.04
CA LEU A 197 -10.66 22.48 -4.29
C LEU A 197 -10.93 23.55 -5.35
N PRO A 198 -10.09 23.65 -6.41
CA PRO A 198 -10.31 24.60 -7.50
C PRO A 198 -11.69 24.44 -8.16
N GLU A 199 -12.24 23.24 -8.19
CA GLU A 199 -13.63 22.98 -8.54
C GLU A 199 -14.23 21.96 -7.55
N PRO A 200 -15.52 22.09 -7.21
CA PRO A 200 -16.19 21.11 -6.37
C PRO A 200 -16.34 19.77 -7.10
N VAL A 201 -16.32 18.66 -6.37
CA VAL A 201 -16.30 17.29 -6.94
C VAL A 201 -17.67 16.61 -6.90
N ASP A 202 -17.89 15.69 -7.84
CA ASP A 202 -19.09 14.84 -7.91
C ASP A 202 -18.99 13.58 -7.04
N LEU A 203 -17.76 13.12 -6.78
CA LEU A 203 -17.47 11.91 -6.01
C LEU A 203 -16.29 12.15 -5.05
N VAL A 204 -16.40 11.67 -3.82
CA VAL A 204 -15.28 11.58 -2.89
C VAL A 204 -15.04 10.11 -2.53
N THR A 205 -13.78 9.68 -2.58
CA THR A 205 -13.35 8.39 -2.03
C THR A 205 -12.46 8.60 -0.82
N LEU A 206 -12.69 7.86 0.27
CA LEU A 206 -11.88 7.92 1.50
C LEU A 206 -11.23 6.55 1.75
N ASP A 207 -9.90 6.46 1.64
CA ASP A 207 -9.07 5.32 2.09
C ASP A 207 -8.03 5.81 3.10
N LEU A 208 -8.50 6.26 4.26
CA LEU A 208 -7.65 6.87 5.28
C LEU A 208 -7.18 5.85 6.32
N SER A 209 -6.02 6.11 6.92
CA SER A 209 -5.47 5.30 8.01
C SER A 209 -5.13 6.19 9.21
N PHE A 210 -5.21 5.64 10.42
CA PHE A 210 -4.89 6.33 11.68
C PHE A 210 -5.76 7.55 12.03
N ILE A 211 -6.86 7.77 11.31
CA ILE A 211 -7.84 8.82 11.58
C ILE A 211 -9.24 8.26 11.38
N SER A 212 -10.19 8.72 12.20
CA SER A 212 -11.60 8.43 12.00
C SER A 212 -12.14 9.21 10.81
N ILE A 213 -12.96 8.57 9.98
CA ILE A 213 -13.64 9.20 8.85
C ILE A 213 -14.46 10.41 9.28
N LEU A 214 -15.09 10.37 10.47
CA LEU A 214 -15.95 11.46 10.94
C LEU A 214 -15.18 12.77 11.15
N LEU A 215 -13.88 12.70 11.47
CA LEU A 215 -13.05 13.89 11.70
C LEU A 215 -12.71 14.66 10.43
N VAL A 216 -12.83 14.03 9.25
CA VAL A 216 -12.54 14.68 7.95
C VAL A 216 -13.80 15.14 7.23
N MET A 217 -14.99 14.75 7.71
CA MET A 217 -16.26 15.06 7.05
C MET A 217 -16.49 16.56 6.79
N PRO A 218 -16.13 17.51 7.68
CA PRO A 218 -16.29 18.94 7.38
C PRO A 218 -15.55 19.37 6.10
N ALA A 219 -14.29 18.96 5.93
CA ALA A 219 -13.49 19.27 4.74
C ALA A 219 -14.04 18.56 3.49
N VAL A 220 -14.49 17.32 3.64
CA VAL A 220 -15.15 16.55 2.56
C VAL A 220 -16.38 17.29 2.04
N VAL A 221 -17.26 17.74 2.93
CA VAL A 221 -18.48 18.47 2.58
C VAL A 221 -18.17 19.79 1.85
N ALA A 222 -17.11 20.49 2.26
CA ALA A 222 -16.68 21.74 1.63
C ALA A 222 -16.17 21.55 0.18
N CYS A 223 -15.62 20.37 -0.13
CA CYS A 223 -15.09 20.06 -1.47
C CYS A 223 -16.15 19.54 -2.46
N MET A 224 -17.35 19.23 -1.99
CA MET A 224 -18.36 18.49 -2.76
C MET A 224 -19.40 19.40 -3.43
N LYS A 225 -19.84 19.03 -4.63
CA LYS A 225 -21.05 19.60 -5.27
C LYS A 225 -22.31 19.22 -4.47
N PRO A 226 -23.43 19.94 -4.65
CA PRO A 226 -24.76 19.42 -4.35
C PRO A 226 -24.98 18.09 -5.11
N GLU A 227 -25.65 17.12 -4.50
CA GLU A 227 -25.95 15.80 -5.12
C GLU A 227 -24.71 14.97 -5.53
N SER A 228 -23.67 15.00 -4.70
CA SER A 228 -22.46 14.19 -4.85
C SER A 228 -22.53 12.87 -4.10
N MET A 229 -21.60 11.97 -4.43
CA MET A 229 -21.48 10.66 -3.81
C MET A 229 -20.24 10.58 -2.92
N LEU A 230 -20.33 9.83 -1.84
CA LEU A 230 -19.22 9.51 -0.96
C LEU A 230 -19.08 7.99 -0.89
N ILE A 231 -17.89 7.48 -1.19
CA ILE A 231 -17.51 6.08 -0.98
C ILE A 231 -16.38 6.06 0.04
N THR A 232 -16.57 5.39 1.17
CA THR A 232 -15.58 5.41 2.25
C THR A 232 -15.22 3.99 2.69
N LEU A 233 -13.92 3.74 2.83
CA LEU A 233 -13.39 2.51 3.37
C LEU A 233 -13.31 2.60 4.89
N ILE A 234 -14.28 1.95 5.53
CA ILE A 234 -14.42 1.85 6.97
C ILE A 234 -13.49 0.76 7.48
N LYS A 235 -12.50 1.17 8.29
CA LYS A 235 -11.47 0.32 8.86
C LYS A 235 -11.69 0.20 10.37
N PRO A 236 -12.30 -0.90 10.88
CA PRO A 236 -12.63 -1.05 12.29
C PRO A 236 -11.47 -0.77 13.24
N GLN A 237 -10.23 -1.12 12.86
CA GLN A 237 -9.04 -0.87 13.68
C GLN A 237 -8.70 0.61 13.93
N PHE A 238 -9.19 1.52 13.09
CA PHE A 238 -9.01 2.97 13.27
C PHE A 238 -10.23 3.68 13.83
N GLU A 239 -11.36 2.98 13.87
CA GLU A 239 -12.63 3.52 14.35
C GLU A 239 -12.99 3.00 15.75
N ALA A 240 -12.68 1.75 16.07
CA ALA A 240 -13.01 1.12 17.34
C ALA A 240 -12.26 1.75 18.52
N GLY A 241 -12.82 1.61 19.72
CA GLY A 241 -12.15 2.02 20.95
C GLY A 241 -10.87 1.21 21.19
N ARG A 242 -9.87 1.79 21.86
CA ARG A 242 -8.57 1.13 22.10
C ARG A 242 -8.67 -0.24 22.77
N SER A 243 -9.66 -0.45 23.65
CA SER A 243 -9.90 -1.73 24.32
C SER A 243 -10.50 -2.81 23.42
N GLN A 244 -11.05 -2.44 22.26
CA GLN A 244 -11.67 -3.33 21.30
C GLN A 244 -10.70 -3.78 20.20
N VAL A 245 -9.50 -3.19 20.15
CA VAL A 245 -8.44 -3.54 19.19
C VAL A 245 -7.53 -4.58 19.84
N GLY A 246 -7.50 -5.78 19.27
CA GLY A 246 -6.71 -6.89 19.79
C GLY A 246 -5.22 -6.77 19.49
N SER A 247 -4.47 -7.81 19.88
CA SER A 247 -3.04 -7.92 19.58
C SER A 247 -2.78 -7.81 18.07
N GLY A 248 -1.74 -7.03 17.74
CA GLY A 248 -1.35 -6.76 16.34
C GLY A 248 -2.26 -5.76 15.62
N GLY A 249 -3.10 -4.98 16.32
CA GLY A 249 -3.95 -3.99 15.67
C GLY A 249 -5.17 -4.58 14.95
N ILE A 250 -5.54 -5.82 15.28
CA ILE A 250 -6.58 -6.57 14.56
C ILE A 250 -7.88 -6.56 15.36
N VAL A 251 -8.97 -6.13 14.71
CA VAL A 251 -10.33 -6.25 15.25
C VAL A 251 -10.95 -7.52 14.69
N ARG A 252 -11.16 -8.52 15.56
CA ARG A 252 -11.68 -9.84 15.19
C ARG A 252 -13.16 -10.03 15.51
N ASP A 253 -13.67 -9.31 16.49
CA ASP A 253 -15.04 -9.47 17.00
C ASP A 253 -16.05 -8.86 16.01
N PRO A 254 -16.96 -9.67 15.43
CA PRO A 254 -18.00 -9.18 14.52
C PRO A 254 -18.96 -8.17 15.18
N ALA A 255 -19.17 -8.23 16.50
CA ALA A 255 -20.00 -7.26 17.20
C ALA A 255 -19.35 -5.87 17.16
N VAL A 256 -18.03 -5.79 17.32
CA VAL A 256 -17.27 -4.54 17.18
C VAL A 256 -17.33 -4.02 15.74
N HIS A 257 -17.28 -4.90 14.74
CA HIS A 257 -17.45 -4.48 13.34
C HIS A 257 -18.83 -3.84 13.12
N GLN A 258 -19.88 -4.47 13.63
CA GLN A 258 -21.25 -3.96 13.50
C GLN A 258 -21.43 -2.62 14.23
N ASP A 259 -20.89 -2.49 15.45
CA ASP A 259 -20.94 -1.25 16.22
C ASP A 259 -20.23 -0.11 15.50
N VAL A 260 -19.05 -0.39 14.92
CA VAL A 260 -18.32 0.59 14.10
C VAL A 260 -19.15 1.00 12.89
N LEU A 261 -19.71 0.05 12.14
CA LEU A 261 -20.53 0.34 10.96
C LEU A 261 -21.73 1.22 11.32
N CYS A 262 -22.49 0.84 12.35
CA CYS A 262 -23.64 1.60 12.83
C CYS A 262 -23.25 3.05 13.20
N ARG A 263 -22.17 3.22 13.96
CA ARG A 263 -21.70 4.54 14.40
C ARG A 263 -21.22 5.39 13.23
N ILE A 264 -20.46 4.83 12.29
CA ILE A 264 -19.96 5.58 11.14
C ILE A 264 -21.11 5.97 10.21
N ILE A 265 -22.04 5.06 9.93
CA ILE A 265 -23.22 5.35 9.12
C ILE A 265 -24.05 6.47 9.76
N ALA A 266 -24.31 6.39 11.08
CA ALA A 266 -25.04 7.44 11.80
C ALA A 266 -24.29 8.78 11.80
N GLY A 267 -22.97 8.76 12.02
CA GLY A 267 -22.15 9.97 12.02
C GLY A 267 -22.10 10.64 10.65
N VAL A 268 -21.92 9.87 9.57
CA VAL A 268 -21.96 10.40 8.19
C VAL A 268 -23.34 10.97 7.85
N LYS A 269 -24.42 10.32 8.32
CA LYS A 269 -25.79 10.86 8.17
C LYS A 269 -25.97 12.25 8.81
N ALA A 270 -25.35 12.50 9.96
CA ALA A 270 -25.40 13.79 10.63
C ALA A 270 -24.78 14.94 9.79
N PHE A 271 -23.93 14.62 8.82
CA PHE A 271 -23.36 15.57 7.85
C PHE A 271 -24.23 15.76 6.59
N GLY A 272 -25.48 15.28 6.58
CA GLY A 272 -26.41 15.45 5.46
C GLY A 272 -26.27 14.41 4.35
N PHE A 273 -25.90 13.18 4.71
CA PHE A 273 -25.77 12.07 3.77
C PHE A 273 -26.81 10.99 4.03
N GLU A 274 -27.25 10.33 2.97
CA GLU A 274 -28.01 9.10 3.02
C GLU A 274 -27.07 7.91 2.79
N CYS A 275 -27.20 6.85 3.58
CA CYS A 275 -26.47 5.62 3.32
C CYS A 275 -27.24 4.79 2.29
N ILE A 276 -26.61 4.53 1.14
CA ILE A 276 -27.15 3.64 0.11
C ILE A 276 -26.95 2.17 0.53
N GLY A 277 -25.80 1.88 1.15
CA GLY A 277 -25.49 0.57 1.70
C GLY A 277 -24.02 0.43 2.03
N HIS A 278 -23.62 -0.77 2.45
CA HIS A 278 -22.22 -1.13 2.64
C HIS A 278 -21.96 -2.58 2.25
N ILE A 279 -20.73 -2.88 1.88
CA ILE A 279 -20.23 -4.25 1.63
C ILE A 279 -18.95 -4.50 2.41
N GLN A 280 -18.61 -5.75 2.65
CA GLN A 280 -17.26 -6.12 3.05
C GLN A 280 -16.32 -5.91 1.86
N SER A 281 -15.12 -5.36 2.10
CA SER A 281 -14.09 -5.21 1.08
C SER A 281 -13.70 -6.59 0.50
N PRO A 282 -13.57 -6.72 -0.83
CA PRO A 282 -13.24 -7.99 -1.49
C PRO A 282 -11.83 -8.48 -1.17
N ILE A 283 -10.96 -7.59 -0.68
CA ILE A 283 -9.63 -7.92 -0.18
C ILE A 283 -9.48 -7.44 1.27
N LYS A 284 -8.72 -8.20 2.07
CA LYS A 284 -8.38 -7.81 3.45
C LYS A 284 -7.33 -6.70 3.47
N GLY A 285 -7.32 -5.93 4.56
CA GLY A 285 -6.29 -4.94 4.84
C GLY A 285 -4.90 -5.56 5.04
N THR A 286 -3.86 -4.72 5.12
CA THR A 286 -2.44 -5.12 5.17
C THR A 286 -2.09 -6.10 6.30
N GLU A 287 -2.87 -6.09 7.39
CA GLU A 287 -2.67 -6.94 8.58
C GLU A 287 -3.76 -8.02 8.76
N GLY A 288 -4.57 -8.25 7.71
CA GLY A 288 -5.66 -9.23 7.75
C GLY A 288 -6.95 -8.71 8.38
N ASN A 289 -7.01 -7.42 8.75
CA ASN A 289 -8.24 -6.76 9.17
C ASN A 289 -9.32 -6.85 8.09
N VAL A 290 -10.55 -7.13 8.53
CA VAL A 290 -11.75 -6.99 7.71
C VAL A 290 -12.06 -5.51 7.60
N GLU A 291 -12.30 -5.04 6.38
CA GLU A 291 -12.63 -3.65 6.07
C GLU A 291 -13.96 -3.63 5.31
N PHE A 292 -14.67 -2.51 5.36
CA PHE A 292 -15.98 -2.36 4.72
C PHE A 292 -16.00 -1.13 3.83
N LEU A 293 -16.71 -1.18 2.71
CA LEU A 293 -16.99 -0.01 1.88
C LEU A 293 -18.41 0.45 2.13
N GLY A 294 -18.56 1.66 2.65
CA GLY A 294 -19.84 2.34 2.78
C GLY A 294 -20.06 3.30 1.60
N VAL A 295 -21.25 3.28 1.03
CA VAL A 295 -21.66 4.17 -0.06
C VAL A 295 -22.76 5.09 0.44
N PHE A 296 -22.58 6.38 0.18
CA PHE A 296 -23.46 7.43 0.64
C PHE A 296 -23.76 8.41 -0.49
N ARG A 297 -24.99 8.94 -0.47
CA ARG A 297 -25.42 10.03 -1.34
C ARG A 297 -25.58 11.27 -0.49
N ARG A 298 -25.01 12.39 -0.91
CA ARG A 298 -25.26 13.68 -0.28
C ARG A 298 -26.71 14.08 -0.54
N GLN A 299 -27.48 14.24 0.53
CA GLN A 299 -28.79 14.87 0.45
C GLN A 299 -28.58 16.39 0.42
N CYS A 300 -29.54 17.12 -0.15
CA CYS A 300 -29.54 18.60 -0.22
C CYS A 300 -29.01 19.22 1.09
N PRO A 301 -28.14 20.25 1.05
CA PRO A 301 -27.38 20.67 2.23
C PRO A 301 -28.31 20.92 3.42
N PRO A 302 -28.02 20.37 4.61
CA PRO A 302 -28.73 20.79 5.79
C PRO A 302 -28.50 22.29 5.98
N HIS A 303 -29.51 23.02 6.45
CA HIS A 303 -29.38 24.44 6.78
C HIS A 303 -28.10 24.68 7.60
N SER A 304 -27.39 25.76 7.30
CA SER A 304 -26.03 26.11 7.74
C SER A 304 -25.75 26.01 9.26
N GLY A 305 -26.77 25.86 10.11
CA GLY A 305 -26.62 25.62 11.54
C GLY A 305 -26.25 24.18 11.94
N ILE A 306 -26.57 23.16 11.12
CA ILE A 306 -26.42 21.74 11.52
C ILE A 306 -24.97 21.25 11.44
N LEU A 307 -24.14 21.81 10.55
CA LEU A 307 -22.76 21.36 10.36
C LEU A 307 -21.88 21.63 11.59
N GLN A 308 -22.16 22.70 12.34
CA GLN A 308 -21.43 23.03 13.56
C GLN A 308 -21.79 22.05 14.70
N GLU A 309 -23.09 21.77 14.89
CA GLU A 309 -23.58 20.83 15.91
C GLU A 309 -23.18 19.37 15.61
N ALA A 310 -23.18 18.96 14.34
CA ALA A 310 -22.72 17.63 13.94
C ALA A 310 -21.21 17.44 14.13
N ALA A 311 -20.41 18.48 13.85
CA ALA A 311 -18.97 18.48 14.13
C ALA A 311 -18.72 18.36 15.64
N ASP A 312 -19.46 19.10 16.46
CA ASP A 312 -19.31 19.08 17.92
C ASP A 312 -19.82 17.77 18.55
N ALA A 313 -20.91 17.18 18.03
CA ALA A 313 -21.45 15.89 18.48
C ALA A 313 -20.56 14.69 18.08
N GLY A 314 -19.88 14.75 16.93
CA GLY A 314 -18.93 13.73 16.47
C GLY A 314 -17.58 13.75 17.21
N VAL A 315 -17.25 14.86 17.90
CA VAL A 315 -16.02 15.02 18.70
C VAL A 315 -16.17 14.45 20.13
N ALA A 316 -17.38 14.08 20.56
CA ALA A 316 -17.59 13.48 21.87
C ALA A 316 -17.04 12.03 21.93
N LYS A 317 -15.77 11.92 22.36
CA LYS A 317 -14.98 10.74 22.80
C LYS A 317 -14.20 9.98 21.72
N ALA A 318 -13.16 10.61 21.18
CA ALA A 318 -11.95 9.89 20.78
C ALA A 318 -10.76 10.38 21.62
N PRO A 319 -10.18 9.58 22.54
CA PRO A 319 -8.98 9.99 23.26
C PRO A 319 -7.76 9.74 22.36
N VAL A 320 -7.26 10.78 21.73
CA VAL A 320 -5.91 10.79 21.15
C VAL A 320 -5.17 12.00 21.71
N LYS A 321 -4.60 11.84 22.90
CA LYS A 321 -3.43 12.65 23.28
C LYS A 321 -2.29 12.23 22.35
N LEU A 322 -1.93 13.14 21.45
CA LEU A 322 -0.69 13.09 20.68
C LEU A 322 0.47 13.04 21.70
N ARG A 323 1.39 12.08 21.52
CA ARG A 323 2.65 12.06 22.24
C ARG A 323 3.49 13.24 21.73
N ASP A 324 3.79 14.17 22.62
CA ASP A 324 4.80 15.19 22.43
C ASP A 324 6.15 14.52 22.70
N ASP A 325 6.84 14.03 21.66
CA ASP A 325 8.23 13.59 21.77
C ASP A 325 9.11 14.85 21.76
N ARG A 326 9.14 15.52 22.91
CA ARG A 326 10.18 16.46 23.30
C ARG A 326 10.45 16.33 24.79
N THR A 327 11.39 15.45 25.13
CA THR A 327 12.43 15.75 26.12
C THR A 327 13.60 14.76 26.01
N GLN A 328 14.78 15.36 25.97
CA GLN A 328 16.11 14.76 25.99
C GLN A 328 16.40 14.03 27.32
N GLY A 329 17.29 13.04 27.26
CA GLY A 329 17.90 12.34 28.38
C GLY A 329 18.69 11.14 27.90
#